data_AF-A0A0Q9KTA2-F1
#
_entry.id   AF-A0A0Q9KTA2-F1
#
_cell.length_a   1.000
_cell.length_b   1.000
_cell.length_c   1.000
_cell.angle_alpha   90.00
_cell.angle_beta   90.00
_cell.angle_gamma   90.00
#
_symmetry.space_group_name_H-M   'P 1'
#
loop_
_entity.id
_entity.type
_entity.pdbx_description
1 polymer ?
#
loop_
_entity_poly.entity_id
_entity_poly.type
_entity_poly.pdbx_seq_one_letter_code
_entity_poly.pdbx_strand_id
1 'polypeptide(L)'
;MSAALFKADPVGINFDTNTDEYDAEAETIVIALPRAAGPEDVRSLTHETFVQWFDAETAGPIERYTAVAHEIWTLWRRHEGQSEPTG
;
A
#
# COMPACT_ATOMS: atom_id res chain seq x y z
N MET A 1 4.55 9.88 -14.65
CA MET A 1 3.09 9.69 -14.74
C MET A 1 2.69 9.03 -13.44
N SER A 2 2.70 9.80 -12.36
CA SER A 2 2.89 9.28 -11.00
C SER A 2 2.32 10.27 -9.97
N ALA A 3 1.02 10.59 -10.11
CA ALA A 3 0.36 11.55 -9.22
C ALA A 3 -1.12 11.19 -9.08
N ALA A 4 -1.42 10.15 -8.29
CA ALA A 4 -2.79 9.87 -7.83
C ALA A 4 -2.82 8.82 -6.71
N LEU A 5 -2.08 9.05 -5.62
CA LEU A 5 -2.21 8.31 -4.37
C LEU A 5 -1.98 9.33 -3.24
N PHE A 6 -2.61 9.15 -2.09
CA PHE A 6 -2.45 9.94 -0.86
C PHE A 6 -3.41 11.12 -0.69
N LYS A 7 -4.64 10.82 -0.26
CA LYS A 7 -5.40 11.75 0.59
C LYS A 7 -6.43 11.05 1.50
N ALA A 8 -5.96 10.17 2.35
CA ALA A 8 -6.73 9.68 3.50
C ALA A 8 -5.74 9.38 4.62
N ASP A 9 -5.45 10.39 5.43
CA ASP A 9 -4.53 10.29 6.55
C ASP A 9 -5.28 10.11 7.89
N PRO A 10 -5.44 8.87 8.39
CA PRO A 10 -5.94 8.64 9.75
C PRO A 10 -4.84 8.48 10.82
N VAL A 11 -3.53 8.48 10.47
CA VAL A 11 -2.44 8.13 11.41
C VAL A 11 -1.25 9.12 11.42
N GLY A 12 -1.21 10.12 10.55
CA GLY A 12 -0.02 10.97 10.35
C GLY A 12 1.02 10.30 9.44
N ILE A 13 0.59 9.45 8.49
CA ILE A 13 1.48 8.99 7.41
C ILE A 13 1.40 10.03 6.31
N ASN A 14 2.10 11.13 6.56
CA ASN A 14 2.23 12.24 5.63
C ASN A 14 3.18 11.81 4.49
N PHE A 15 2.66 11.18 3.44
CA PHE A 15 3.36 11.11 2.14
C PHE A 15 3.33 12.47 1.42
N ASP A 16 3.57 13.55 2.17
CA ASP A 16 3.66 14.89 1.61
C ASP A 16 5.10 15.06 1.14
N THR A 17 5.27 15.15 -0.18
CA THR A 17 6.53 15.43 -0.89
C THR A 17 7.65 14.40 -0.76
N ASN A 18 7.59 13.29 -1.51
CA ASN A 18 8.80 12.85 -2.22
C ASN A 18 8.47 12.00 -3.45
N THR A 19 8.55 12.62 -4.62
CA THR A 19 8.43 11.99 -5.94
C THR A 19 9.74 11.38 -6.43
N ASP A 20 10.58 10.82 -5.56
CA ASP A 20 11.81 10.13 -6.01
C ASP A 20 12.37 9.05 -5.07
N GLU A 21 11.81 8.87 -3.86
CA GLU A 21 12.19 7.80 -2.94
C GLU A 21 10.92 7.04 -2.54
N TYR A 22 10.71 5.86 -3.13
CA TYR A 22 9.83 4.88 -2.50
C TYR A 22 10.53 4.42 -1.23
N ASP A 23 9.93 4.66 -0.07
CA ASP A 23 10.37 3.97 1.14
C ASP A 23 10.31 2.46 0.89
N ALA A 24 11.33 1.72 1.34
CA ALA A 24 11.49 0.29 1.06
C ALA A 24 10.24 -0.55 1.46
N GLU A 25 9.44 -0.03 2.38
CA GLU A 25 8.13 -0.57 2.77
C GLU A 25 7.10 -0.51 1.65
N ALA A 26 7.01 0.62 0.95
CA ALA A 26 6.10 0.81 -0.18
C ALA A 26 6.51 -0.10 -1.36
N GLU A 27 7.80 -0.26 -1.61
CA GLU A 27 8.31 -1.18 -2.62
C GLU A 27 7.96 -2.65 -2.28
N THR A 28 8.13 -3.04 -1.01
CA THR A 28 7.76 -4.38 -0.52
C THR A 28 6.28 -4.67 -0.76
N ILE A 29 5.42 -3.68 -0.49
CA ILE A 29 3.97 -3.79 -0.72
C ILE A 29 3.68 -3.93 -2.22
N VAL A 30 4.23 -3.07 -3.07
CA VAL A 30 3.98 -3.06 -4.51
C VAL A 30 4.42 -4.37 -5.18
N ILE A 31 5.58 -4.93 -4.81
CA ILE A 31 6.08 -6.21 -5.36
C ILE A 31 5.14 -7.37 -5.02
N ALA A 32 4.46 -7.31 -3.87
CA ALA A 32 3.61 -8.39 -3.40
C ALA A 32 2.14 -8.25 -3.82
N LEU A 33 1.69 -7.06 -4.25
CA LEU A 33 0.32 -6.80 -4.72
C LEU A 33 -0.18 -7.76 -5.81
N PRO A 34 0.61 -8.18 -6.83
CA PRO A 34 0.18 -9.17 -7.81
C PRO A 34 -0.20 -10.54 -7.20
N ARG A 35 0.26 -10.84 -5.98
CA ARG A 35 -0.02 -12.10 -5.27
C ARG A 35 -1.21 -12.00 -4.31
N ALA A 36 -1.72 -10.80 -4.06
CA ALA A 36 -2.89 -10.59 -3.20
C ALA A 36 -4.19 -10.92 -3.97
N ALA A 37 -5.10 -11.65 -3.33
CA ALA A 37 -6.41 -11.97 -3.91
C ALA A 37 -7.48 -10.89 -3.61
N GLY A 38 -7.19 -9.96 -2.71
CA GLY A 38 -8.12 -8.92 -2.31
C GLY A 38 -7.57 -7.95 -1.27
N PRO A 39 -8.39 -6.97 -0.86
CA PRO A 39 -7.97 -5.94 0.10
C PRO A 39 -7.62 -6.51 1.48
N GLU A 40 -8.19 -7.66 1.87
CA GLU A 40 -7.83 -8.35 3.11
C GLU A 40 -6.40 -8.88 3.08
N ASP A 41 -5.95 -9.43 1.94
CA ASP A 41 -4.56 -9.87 1.77
C ASP A 41 -3.61 -8.68 1.76
N VAL A 42 -4.01 -7.58 1.12
CA VAL A 42 -3.26 -6.32 1.16
C VAL A 42 -3.16 -5.80 2.60
N ARG A 43 -4.22 -5.92 3.41
CA ARG A 43 -4.22 -5.51 4.82
C ARG A 43 -3.19 -6.30 5.62
N SER A 44 -3.22 -7.63 5.51
CA SER A 44 -2.24 -8.49 6.17
C SER A 44 -0.83 -8.16 5.72
N LEU A 45 -0.62 -7.98 4.42
CA LEU A 45 0.68 -7.67 3.86
C LEU A 45 1.24 -6.32 4.32
N THR A 46 0.41 -5.28 4.34
CA THR A 46 0.80 -3.96 4.86
C THR A 46 1.12 -4.04 6.35
N HIS A 47 0.30 -4.75 7.14
CA HIS A 47 0.56 -4.90 8.57
C HIS A 47 1.85 -5.68 8.85
N GLU A 48 2.06 -6.81 8.18
CA GLU A 48 3.27 -7.62 8.31
C GLU A 48 4.52 -6.83 7.94
N THR A 49 4.46 -6.03 6.88
CA THR A 49 5.54 -5.13 6.49
C THR A 49 5.83 -4.13 7.61
N PHE A 50 4.82 -3.44 8.13
CA PHE A 50 5.02 -2.48 9.23
C PHE A 50 5.56 -3.13 10.51
N VAL A 51 5.10 -4.34 10.86
CA VAL A 51 5.63 -5.10 12.01
C VAL A 51 7.09 -5.49 11.78
N GLN A 52 7.47 -5.86 10.55
CA GLN A 52 8.85 -6.23 10.22
C GLN A 52 9.81 -5.03 10.31
N TRP A 53 9.36 -3.86 9.87
CA TRP A 53 10.19 -2.65 9.81
C TRP A 53 10.21 -1.85 11.12
N PHE A 54 9.08 -1.81 11.84
CA PHE A 54 8.91 -0.97 13.03
C PHE A 54 8.50 -1.72 14.29
N ASP A 55 8.51 -3.05 14.31
CA ASP A 55 8.00 -3.88 15.41
C ASP A 55 6.48 -3.79 15.67
N ALA A 56 5.97 -4.77 16.43
CA ALA A 56 4.53 -4.94 16.65
C ALA A 56 3.93 -3.87 17.56
N GLU A 57 4.73 -3.27 18.45
CA GLU A 57 4.25 -2.23 19.36
C GLU A 57 3.98 -0.94 18.56
N THR A 58 4.93 -0.57 17.69
CA THR A 58 4.80 0.63 16.85
C THR A 58 3.77 0.43 15.74
N ALA A 59 3.76 -0.73 15.08
CA ALA A 59 2.81 -1.02 14.00
C ALA A 59 1.36 -1.02 14.48
N GLY A 60 1.13 -1.43 15.73
CA GLY A 60 -0.20 -1.48 16.33
C GLY A 60 -1.13 -2.52 15.67
N PRO A 61 -2.44 -2.44 15.94
CA PRO A 61 -3.41 -3.45 15.52
C PRO A 61 -3.70 -3.42 14.00
N ILE A 62 -3.90 -4.61 13.42
CA ILE A 62 -4.14 -4.81 11.98
C ILE A 62 -5.39 -4.07 11.47
N GLU A 63 -6.36 -3.81 12.32
CA GLU A 63 -7.60 -3.12 11.99
C GLU A 63 -7.34 -1.69 11.45
N ARG A 64 -6.25 -1.05 11.90
CA ARG A 64 -5.82 0.28 11.41
C ARG A 64 -5.51 0.29 9.92
N TYR A 65 -5.16 -0.86 9.35
CA TYR A 65 -4.71 -0.98 7.96
C TYR A 65 -5.86 -1.24 7.00
N THR A 66 -7.10 -1.42 7.49
CA THR A 66 -8.26 -1.76 6.64
C THR A 66 -8.52 -0.70 5.58
N ALA A 67 -8.57 0.58 5.97
CA ALA A 67 -8.87 1.67 5.04
C ALA A 67 -7.80 1.82 3.96
N VAL A 68 -6.52 1.82 4.35
CA VAL A 68 -5.39 1.96 3.43
C VAL A 68 -5.27 0.75 2.50
N ALA A 69 -5.52 -0.46 2.99
CA ALA A 69 -5.47 -1.67 2.17
C ALA A 69 -6.56 -1.68 1.08
N HIS A 70 -7.77 -1.21 1.41
CA HIS A 70 -8.84 -1.03 0.43
C HIS A 70 -8.49 0.02 -0.63
N GLU A 71 -7.86 1.13 -0.24
CA GLU A 71 -7.42 2.16 -1.17
C GLU A 71 -6.31 1.66 -2.10
N ILE A 72 -5.27 1.04 -1.55
CA ILE A 72 -4.18 0.40 -2.30
C ILE A 72 -4.74 -0.61 -3.30
N TRP A 73 -5.60 -1.53 -2.86
CA TRP A 73 -6.19 -2.53 -3.73
C TRP A 73 -7.04 -1.92 -4.84
N THR A 74 -7.82 -0.89 -4.54
CA THR A 74 -8.64 -0.18 -5.53
C THR A 74 -7.77 0.48 -6.59
N LEU A 75 -6.66 1.10 -6.19
CA LEU A 75 -5.74 1.79 -7.11
C LEU A 75 -4.94 0.79 -7.94
N TRP A 76 -4.48 -0.30 -7.32
CA TRP A 76 -3.84 -1.42 -8.02
C TRP A 76 -4.76 -2.01 -9.09
N ARG A 77 -6.01 -2.35 -8.74
CA ARG A 77 -6.98 -2.91 -9.69
C ARG A 77 -7.31 -1.98 -10.85
N ARG A 78 -7.30 -0.67 -10.62
CA ARG A 78 -7.47 0.33 -11.69
C ARG A 78 -6.26 0.36 -12.63
N HIS A 79 -5.04 0.20 -12.09
CA HIS A 79 -3.81 0.17 -12.88
C HIS A 79 -3.65 -1.14 -13.67
N GLU A 80 -3.92 -2.29 -13.05
CA GLU A 80 -3.95 -3.60 -13.73
C GLU A 80 -5.00 -3.64 -14.84
N GLY A 81 -6.18 -3.04 -14.61
CA GLY A 81 -7.22 -2.91 -15.64
C GLY A 81 -6.87 -1.95 -16.79
N GLN A 82 -5.81 -1.15 -16.66
CA GLN A 82 -5.26 -0.30 -17.73
C GLN A 82 -3.99 -0.90 -18.36
N SER A 83 -3.50 -2.02 -17.83
CA SER A 83 -2.36 -2.77 -18.35
C SER A 83 -2.84 -3.80 -19.38
N GLU A 84 -3.39 -3.33 -20.50
CA GLU A 84 -3.67 -4.14 -21.69
C GLU A 84 -2.61 -3.90 -22.79
N PRO A 85 -2.38 -4.88 -23.68
CA PRO A 85 -1.07 -5.15 -24.26
C PRO A 85 -0.70 -4.15 -25.34
N THR A 86 0.52 -3.63 -25.28
CA THR A 86 1.19 -3.07 -26.46
C THR A 86 1.36 -4.23 -27.45
N GLY A 87 0.46 -4.28 -28.44
CA GLY A 87 0.55 -5.18 -29.59
C GLY A 87 1.73 -4.89 -30.49
#